data_AF-A0A413LBJ7-F1
#
_entry.id   AF-A0A413LBJ7-F1
#
_cell.length_a   1.000
_cell.length_b   1.000
_cell.length_c   1.000
_cell.angle_alpha   90.00
_cell.angle_beta   90.00
_cell.angle_gamma   90.00
#
_symmetry.space_group_name_H-M   'P 1'
#
loop_
_entity.id
_entity.type
_entity.pdbx_description
1 polymer ?
#
loop_
_entity_poly.entity_id
_entity_poly.type
_entity_poly.pdbx_seq_one_letter_code
_entity_poly.pdbx_strand_id
1 'polypeptide(L)'
;MKNIIISLTILMTAILVSCSDELDKSSNVPGNQSSEKEGNVIIQPRNPNLPKIKPFDINKLQTKGDISGETGNSDAFLGRAYNLKNGNYILGDFSNVSHPVIDLNAVKAYDPNYVDGIKLNITETKSFAYDTFERYQYNSTITKKVTSGFSLNLKIFTLGKTKTTTDVFKTVIDNTKEATYGELSINFTNSQFSLQNSEATRKLFARQFLTKSFIRSLYNSPISSTLDSYGDFVLTGYLTGGKAYAIYAGNATSEDRTDVKEKDMDKSMNASLNYKGNSTSGNLGITGSNHNDETNTFKSNNTYVSIKTYGGVRDGGEAVVNVKAIKDLNVDLTSWMRSLNNVSNHTMIDVKDNSLYPLSDFVLEKNFKQRFDDTFNEVLPTYTSLVYPYIEIVRVMVRATSSYEAVYDVAAVLVTRQADRIILSDGLAATATDEELRKNEDDAVFMKKVEKISAEKSQLFSSDIEIGYNKRTRLNPNLRSPLCINLAGFKEKNFYKFYYEKTSMQYIYDPSTRICFSYFVDDGDDEVLDIYGIRNWVESLPDKNISIASLANSYNIIGL
;
A
#
# COMPACT_ATOMS: atom_id res chain seq x y z
N MET A 1 28.10 24.33 51.76
CA MET A 1 28.46 24.09 50.35
C MET A 1 27.81 22.79 49.86
N LYS A 2 26.67 22.90 49.15
CA LYS A 2 26.37 22.13 47.93
C LYS A 2 25.00 22.54 47.41
N ASN A 3 24.99 22.82 46.12
CA ASN A 3 23.89 23.35 45.33
C ASN A 3 22.91 22.24 44.93
N ILE A 4 21.62 22.62 44.88
CA ILE A 4 20.66 22.47 43.76
C ILE A 4 20.79 21.20 42.91
N ILE A 5 19.75 20.35 42.87
CA ILE A 5 18.82 20.16 41.72
C ILE A 5 17.45 19.71 42.27
N ILE A 6 16.43 20.55 42.12
CA ILE A 6 15.03 20.20 42.33
C ILE A 6 14.54 19.55 41.02
N SER A 7 14.21 18.25 41.07
CA SER A 7 13.52 17.58 39.98
C SER A 7 12.02 17.82 40.15
N LEU A 8 11.46 18.67 39.29
CA LEU A 8 10.03 19.02 39.28
C LEU A 8 9.26 17.93 38.50
N THR A 9 8.83 16.87 39.18
CA THR A 9 7.96 15.86 38.59
C THR A 9 6.52 16.40 38.61
N ILE A 10 6.07 17.02 37.52
CA ILE A 10 4.66 17.36 37.32
C ILE A 10 3.92 16.07 36.96
N LEU A 11 3.17 15.56 37.94
CA LEU A 11 2.21 14.47 37.78
C LEU A 11 0.98 15.04 37.04
N MET A 12 0.95 14.91 35.72
CA MET A 12 -0.19 15.31 34.89
C MET A 12 -1.16 14.13 34.77
N THR A 13 -1.97 13.90 35.80
CA THR A 13 -3.12 12.99 35.74
C THR A 13 -4.29 13.71 35.06
N ALA A 14 -4.30 13.73 33.73
CA ALA A 14 -5.49 14.01 32.95
C ALA A 14 -6.32 12.72 32.89
N ILE A 15 -7.43 12.69 33.64
CA ILE A 15 -8.44 11.64 33.56
C ILE A 15 -9.16 11.82 32.22
N LEU A 16 -8.67 11.15 31.19
CA LEU A 16 -9.42 10.92 29.96
C LEU A 16 -10.39 9.78 30.21
N VAL A 17 -11.63 10.10 30.58
CA VAL A 17 -12.75 9.20 30.30
C VAL A 17 -13.09 9.36 28.82
N SER A 18 -12.28 8.73 27.97
CA SER A 18 -12.71 8.29 26.65
C SER A 18 -13.25 6.89 26.87
N CYS A 19 -14.56 6.69 26.73
CA CYS A 19 -15.10 5.34 26.64
C CYS A 19 -14.35 4.63 25.50
N SER A 20 -13.57 3.65 25.92
CA SER A 20 -12.99 2.60 25.12
C SER A 20 -14.13 1.75 24.58
N ASP A 21 -14.48 1.95 23.31
CA ASP A 21 -14.88 0.81 22.50
C ASP A 21 -13.60 0.21 21.93
N GLU A 22 -13.46 -1.09 22.16
CA GLU A 22 -12.29 -1.92 21.89
C GLU A 22 -11.70 -1.63 20.50
N LEU A 23 -10.46 -1.16 20.52
CA LEU A 23 -9.56 -1.14 19.37
C LEU A 23 -9.06 -2.57 19.09
N ASP A 24 -9.98 -3.48 18.77
CA ASP A 24 -9.64 -4.72 18.09
C ASP A 24 -9.43 -4.41 16.60
N LYS A 25 -8.25 -3.87 16.31
CA LYS A 25 -7.82 -3.55 14.95
C LYS A 25 -7.39 -4.83 14.21
N SER A 26 -8.28 -5.28 13.33
CA SER A 26 -8.11 -6.16 12.15
C SER A 26 -9.24 -7.20 12.03
N SER A 27 -10.47 -6.84 12.39
CA SER A 27 -11.63 -7.62 11.99
C SER A 27 -11.92 -7.35 10.51
N ASN A 28 -11.88 -8.40 9.69
CA ASN A 28 -12.42 -8.37 8.33
C ASN A 28 -13.90 -7.99 8.42
N VAL A 29 -14.29 -6.84 7.87
CA VAL A 29 -15.68 -6.40 7.90
C VAL A 29 -16.39 -6.95 6.65
N PRO A 30 -17.43 -7.79 6.81
CA PRO A 30 -18.27 -8.19 5.69
C PRO A 30 -19.04 -6.97 5.16
N GLY A 31 -19.13 -6.81 3.84
CA GLY A 31 -19.78 -5.65 3.19
C GLY A 31 -21.28 -5.49 3.44
N ASN A 32 -21.92 -6.50 4.05
CA ASN A 32 -23.34 -6.49 4.42
C ASN A 32 -23.61 -6.18 5.90
N GLN A 33 -22.60 -5.81 6.70
CA GLN A 33 -22.91 -5.24 7.99
C GLN A 33 -23.34 -3.78 7.81
N SER A 34 -24.64 -3.60 7.58
CA SER A 34 -25.37 -2.63 8.40
C SER A 34 -25.13 -3.05 9.85
N SER A 35 -23.96 -2.74 10.40
CA SER A 35 -23.76 -2.85 11.83
C SER A 35 -24.91 -2.05 12.41
N GLU A 36 -25.80 -2.71 13.14
CA GLU A 36 -26.77 -2.05 14.01
C GLU A 36 -25.94 -1.23 15.01
N LYS A 37 -25.43 -0.09 14.56
CA LYS A 37 -24.87 0.92 15.42
C LYS A 37 -26.06 1.38 16.22
N GLU A 38 -26.02 1.10 17.51
CA GLU A 38 -27.06 1.50 18.45
C GLU A 38 -27.50 2.95 18.14
N GLY A 39 -28.79 3.12 17.85
CA GLY A 39 -29.36 4.44 17.51
C GLY A 39 -29.36 4.86 16.04
N ASN A 40 -29.01 3.98 15.09
CA ASN A 40 -29.32 4.20 13.66
C ASN A 40 -30.84 4.11 13.41
N VAL A 41 -31.40 5.12 12.75
CA VAL A 41 -32.81 5.15 12.33
C VAL A 41 -32.89 5.40 10.83
N ILE A 42 -33.50 4.47 10.10
CA ILE A 42 -33.76 4.61 8.66
C ILE A 42 -35.04 5.42 8.48
N ILE A 43 -34.97 6.49 7.68
CA ILE A 43 -36.10 7.35 7.34
C ILE A 43 -36.54 7.19 5.88
N GLN A 44 -35.63 6.76 5.02
CA GLN A 44 -35.91 6.34 3.65
C GLN A 44 -35.16 5.04 3.40
N PRO A 45 -35.83 3.89 3.22
CA PRO A 45 -35.15 2.65 2.89
C PRO A 45 -34.60 2.69 1.46
N ARG A 46 -33.52 1.94 1.19
CA ARG A 46 -33.07 1.71 -0.19
C ARG A 46 -34.20 1.10 -1.01
N ASN A 47 -34.42 1.59 -2.23
CA ASN A 47 -35.35 0.98 -3.17
C ASN A 47 -34.88 -0.44 -3.53
N PRO A 48 -35.67 -1.49 -3.23
CA PRO A 48 -35.28 -2.88 -3.43
C PRO A 48 -35.15 -3.28 -4.92
N ASN A 49 -35.65 -2.44 -5.84
CA ASN A 49 -35.53 -2.67 -7.28
C ASN A 49 -34.22 -2.18 -7.87
N LEU A 50 -33.41 -1.43 -7.12
CA LEU A 50 -32.08 -1.03 -7.57
C LEU A 50 -31.17 -2.26 -7.73
N PRO A 51 -30.21 -2.23 -8.67
CA PRO A 51 -29.29 -3.33 -8.88
C PRO A 51 -28.47 -3.64 -7.62
N LYS A 52 -28.07 -4.91 -7.54
CA LYS A 52 -27.18 -5.43 -6.51
C LYS A 52 -25.73 -5.26 -6.92
N ILE A 53 -24.85 -5.03 -5.96
CA ILE A 53 -23.41 -5.01 -6.23
C ILE A 53 -22.97 -6.42 -6.63
N LYS A 54 -22.40 -6.54 -7.82
CA LYS A 54 -21.88 -7.80 -8.35
C LYS A 54 -20.48 -8.04 -7.76
N PRO A 55 -20.20 -9.23 -7.19
CA PRO A 55 -18.85 -9.59 -6.78
C PRO A 55 -17.92 -9.58 -7.99
N PHE A 56 -16.83 -8.84 -7.88
CA PHE A 56 -15.77 -8.86 -8.87
C PHE A 56 -14.61 -9.70 -8.37
N ASP A 57 -14.19 -10.66 -9.18
CA ASP A 57 -13.02 -11.50 -8.87
C ASP A 57 -11.89 -11.13 -9.83
N ILE A 58 -10.91 -10.38 -9.30
CA ILE A 58 -9.72 -9.95 -10.04
C ILE A 58 -8.98 -11.16 -10.62
N ASN A 59 -9.00 -12.32 -9.94
CA ASN A 59 -8.31 -13.52 -10.41
C ASN A 59 -8.94 -14.11 -11.68
N LYS A 60 -10.22 -13.81 -11.98
CA LYS A 60 -10.87 -14.25 -13.22
C LYS A 60 -10.48 -13.41 -14.45
N LEU A 61 -9.94 -12.22 -14.26
CA LEU A 61 -9.35 -11.43 -15.34
C LEU A 61 -7.97 -11.95 -15.77
N GLN A 62 -7.41 -12.92 -15.05
CA GLN A 62 -6.12 -13.51 -15.38
C GLN A 62 -6.22 -14.38 -16.63
N THR A 63 -5.74 -13.86 -17.75
CA THR A 63 -5.02 -14.71 -18.69
C THR A 63 -3.63 -14.95 -18.09
N LYS A 64 -3.28 -16.20 -17.82
CA LYS A 64 -1.93 -16.61 -17.34
C LYS A 64 -0.79 -16.30 -18.35
N GLY A 65 -1.00 -15.40 -19.31
CA GLY A 65 -0.19 -15.21 -20.52
C GLY A 65 0.90 -14.14 -20.45
N ASP A 66 0.74 -13.07 -19.67
CA ASP A 66 1.56 -11.85 -19.85
C ASP A 66 2.96 -11.87 -19.19
N ILE A 67 3.35 -12.96 -18.54
CA ILE A 67 4.74 -13.18 -18.06
C ILE A 67 5.36 -14.42 -18.70
N SER A 68 4.73 -14.99 -19.74
CA SER A 68 5.30 -16.15 -20.42
C SER A 68 6.48 -15.72 -21.31
N GLY A 69 7.71 -15.82 -20.76
CA GLY A 69 8.96 -15.67 -21.52
C GLY A 69 9.84 -14.46 -21.19
N GLU A 70 9.38 -13.49 -20.40
CA GLU A 70 10.21 -12.36 -19.97
C GLU A 70 11.17 -12.78 -18.85
N THR A 71 12.48 -12.68 -19.09
CA THR A 71 13.52 -13.01 -18.10
C THR A 71 13.75 -11.89 -17.09
N GLY A 72 13.13 -10.72 -17.28
CA GLY A 72 13.33 -9.54 -16.44
C GLY A 72 14.63 -8.77 -16.74
N ASN A 73 15.33 -9.10 -17.83
CA ASN A 73 16.48 -8.33 -18.33
C ASN A 73 16.09 -7.30 -19.41
N SER A 74 15.04 -6.55 -19.15
CA SER A 74 14.49 -5.51 -20.02
C SER A 74 13.86 -4.44 -19.15
N ASP A 75 13.15 -3.49 -19.73
CA ASP A 75 12.31 -2.52 -19.01
C ASP A 75 10.89 -3.05 -18.69
N ALA A 76 10.59 -4.31 -19.03
CA ALA A 76 9.24 -4.88 -19.04
C ALA A 76 8.55 -4.93 -17.66
N PHE A 77 9.28 -4.82 -16.55
CA PHE A 77 8.70 -4.80 -15.21
C PHE A 77 8.43 -3.40 -14.67
N LEU A 78 8.84 -2.35 -15.38
CA LEU A 78 8.51 -0.98 -14.98
C LEU A 78 6.99 -0.75 -15.07
N GLY A 79 6.45 -0.05 -14.07
CA GLY A 79 5.02 0.25 -13.99
C GLY A 79 4.14 -0.91 -13.54
N ARG A 80 4.74 -2.05 -13.17
CA ARG A 80 4.03 -3.19 -12.56
C ARG A 80 4.00 -3.06 -11.05
N ALA A 81 3.01 -3.69 -10.42
CA ALA A 81 2.94 -3.74 -8.97
C ALA A 81 4.03 -4.63 -8.38
N TYR A 82 4.44 -4.34 -7.14
CA TYR A 82 5.49 -5.02 -6.39
C TYR A 82 4.99 -5.34 -4.97
N ASN A 83 5.07 -6.62 -4.62
CA ASN A 83 4.70 -7.15 -3.31
C ASN A 83 5.87 -7.06 -2.34
N LEU A 84 5.67 -6.29 -1.28
CA LEU A 84 6.63 -6.18 -0.18
C LEU A 84 6.05 -6.75 1.12
N LYS A 85 4.79 -6.42 1.47
CA LYS A 85 4.07 -6.92 2.66
C LYS A 85 3.84 -8.43 2.58
N ASN A 86 3.33 -8.90 1.43
CA ASN A 86 3.02 -10.31 1.18
C ASN A 86 4.05 -10.98 0.25
N GLY A 87 5.19 -10.32 -0.01
CA GLY A 87 6.26 -10.83 -0.85
C GLY A 87 7.19 -11.81 -0.11
N ASN A 88 8.24 -12.24 -0.80
CA ASN A 88 9.26 -13.12 -0.23
C ASN A 88 10.41 -12.37 0.47
N TYR A 89 10.36 -11.03 0.49
CA TYR A 89 11.35 -10.13 1.10
C TYR A 89 12.77 -10.18 0.50
N ILE A 90 12.98 -10.92 -0.59
CA ILE A 90 14.23 -10.93 -1.34
C ILE A 90 14.12 -9.85 -2.42
N LEU A 91 14.78 -8.72 -2.16
CA LEU A 91 14.83 -7.61 -3.12
C LEU A 91 15.36 -8.09 -4.47
N GLY A 92 14.68 -7.67 -5.54
CA GLY A 92 15.03 -8.08 -6.90
C GLY A 92 14.48 -9.43 -7.34
N ASP A 93 13.89 -10.25 -6.47
CA ASP A 93 13.19 -11.45 -6.94
C ASP A 93 11.94 -11.02 -7.72
N PHE A 94 11.91 -11.32 -9.02
CA PHE A 94 10.79 -10.96 -9.87
C PHE A 94 9.50 -11.69 -9.47
N SER A 95 9.53 -12.73 -8.62
CA SER A 95 8.31 -13.30 -8.04
C SER A 95 7.54 -12.30 -7.16
N ASN A 96 8.18 -11.22 -6.73
CA ASN A 96 7.51 -10.12 -6.04
C ASN A 96 6.84 -9.15 -7.02
N VAL A 97 7.13 -9.22 -8.32
CA VAL A 97 6.47 -8.40 -9.36
C VAL A 97 5.14 -9.05 -9.73
N SER A 98 4.08 -8.26 -9.70
CA SER A 98 2.69 -8.69 -9.94
C SER A 98 2.13 -8.04 -11.21
N HIS A 99 0.83 -7.73 -11.21
CA HIS A 99 0.08 -7.23 -12.35
C HIS A 99 0.53 -5.82 -12.81
N PRO A 100 0.37 -5.50 -14.11
CA PRO A 100 0.69 -4.18 -14.62
C PRO A 100 -0.30 -3.12 -14.12
N VAL A 101 0.22 -2.05 -13.53
CA VAL A 101 -0.57 -0.89 -13.07
C VAL A 101 -0.58 0.17 -14.17
N ILE A 102 0.58 0.39 -14.80
CA ILE A 102 0.78 1.33 -15.88
C ILE A 102 0.95 0.56 -17.19
N ASP A 103 0.27 0.99 -18.24
CA ASP A 103 0.51 0.56 -19.61
C ASP A 103 1.82 1.17 -20.12
N LEU A 104 2.91 0.45 -19.88
CA LEU A 104 4.26 0.88 -20.25
C LEU A 104 4.41 1.07 -21.77
N ASN A 105 3.70 0.29 -22.59
CA ASN A 105 3.76 0.41 -24.05
C ASN A 105 3.13 1.72 -24.50
N ALA A 106 1.97 2.09 -23.94
CA ALA A 106 1.33 3.37 -24.21
C ALA A 106 2.19 4.55 -23.74
N VAL A 107 2.91 4.42 -22.61
CA VAL A 107 3.87 5.43 -22.14
C VAL A 107 5.01 5.61 -23.15
N LYS A 108 5.66 4.53 -23.59
CA LYS A 108 6.75 4.59 -24.57
C LYS A 108 6.30 5.15 -25.91
N ALA A 109 5.07 4.82 -26.35
CA ALA A 109 4.49 5.36 -27.57
C ALA A 109 4.17 6.86 -27.46
N TYR A 110 3.86 7.36 -26.25
CA TYR A 110 3.62 8.77 -25.99
C TYR A 110 4.91 9.58 -25.94
N ASP A 111 5.89 9.14 -25.17
CA ASP A 111 7.24 9.70 -25.14
C ASP A 111 8.23 8.65 -24.61
N PRO A 112 9.16 8.16 -25.44
CA PRO A 112 10.12 7.14 -25.02
C PRO A 112 11.06 7.63 -23.91
N ASN A 113 11.25 8.95 -23.73
CA ASN A 113 12.13 9.50 -22.69
C ASN A 113 11.60 9.32 -21.26
N TYR A 114 10.38 8.82 -21.09
CA TYR A 114 9.89 8.42 -19.78
C TYR A 114 10.48 7.10 -19.28
N VAL A 115 11.14 6.34 -20.15
CA VAL A 115 11.82 5.09 -19.81
C VAL A 115 13.30 5.24 -20.12
N ASP A 116 14.16 4.88 -19.17
CA ASP A 116 15.60 4.94 -19.32
C ASP A 116 16.26 3.61 -18.93
N GLY A 117 17.35 3.29 -19.62
CA GLY A 117 18.15 2.09 -19.46
C GLY A 117 19.63 2.41 -19.48
N ILE A 118 20.33 2.17 -18.36
CA ILE A 118 21.75 2.49 -18.21
C ILE A 118 22.53 1.22 -17.92
N LYS A 119 23.64 1.02 -18.64
CA LYS A 119 24.59 -0.07 -18.37
C LYS A 119 25.52 0.34 -17.21
N LEU A 120 25.63 -0.51 -16.19
CA LEU A 120 26.44 -0.27 -14.99
C LEU A 120 27.72 -1.13 -14.95
N ASN A 121 27.61 -2.44 -15.20
CA ASN A 121 28.70 -3.42 -15.08
C ASN A 121 29.47 -3.34 -13.74
N ILE A 122 28.76 -3.41 -12.63
CA ILE A 122 29.35 -3.37 -11.29
C ILE A 122 29.11 -4.68 -10.54
N THR A 123 30.06 -5.04 -9.69
CA THR A 123 29.89 -6.16 -8.74
C THR A 123 29.87 -5.60 -7.33
N GLU A 124 28.90 -6.03 -6.54
CA GLU A 124 28.72 -5.57 -5.16
C GLU A 124 28.42 -6.75 -4.23
N THR A 125 29.08 -6.78 -3.08
CA THR A 125 28.75 -7.71 -1.98
C THR A 125 28.02 -6.93 -0.89
N LYS A 126 26.87 -7.45 -0.46
CA LYS A 126 26.09 -6.90 0.65
C LYS A 126 25.92 -7.96 1.72
N SER A 127 26.20 -7.63 2.98
CA SER A 127 25.90 -8.47 4.13
C SER A 127 25.30 -7.63 5.25
N PHE A 128 24.39 -8.22 6.01
CA PHE A 128 23.92 -7.68 7.28
C PHE A 128 23.29 -8.78 8.13
N ALA A 129 23.38 -8.63 9.45
CA ALA A 129 22.76 -9.53 10.42
C ALA A 129 21.66 -8.82 11.22
N TYR A 130 20.78 -9.59 11.85
CA TYR A 130 19.74 -9.09 12.74
C TYR A 130 19.38 -10.15 13.80
N ASP A 131 19.45 -9.76 15.06
CA ASP A 131 19.12 -10.63 16.20
C ASP A 131 17.61 -10.68 16.48
N THR A 132 16.90 -9.62 16.10
CA THR A 132 15.43 -9.57 16.15
C THR A 132 14.87 -9.06 14.83
N PHE A 133 13.61 -9.36 14.54
CA PHE A 133 12.98 -8.88 13.29
C PHE A 133 12.73 -7.36 13.30
N GLU A 134 12.66 -6.71 14.46
CA GLU A 134 12.68 -5.24 14.52
C GLU A 134 14.04 -4.69 14.08
N ARG A 135 15.15 -5.40 14.35
CA ARG A 135 16.48 -5.00 13.88
C ARG A 135 16.60 -5.10 12.36
N TYR A 136 15.91 -6.04 11.72
CA TYR A 136 15.88 -6.18 10.25
C TYR A 136 15.47 -4.88 9.56
N GLN A 137 14.46 -4.17 10.06
CA GLN A 137 13.97 -2.95 9.41
C GLN A 137 15.01 -1.81 9.41
N TYR A 138 15.96 -1.85 10.35
CA TYR A 138 17.03 -0.84 10.50
C TYR A 138 18.31 -1.26 9.79
N ASN A 139 18.64 -2.55 9.80
CA ASN A 139 19.88 -3.07 9.24
C ASN A 139 19.77 -3.38 7.74
N SER A 140 18.58 -3.73 7.26
CA SER A 140 18.34 -3.99 5.83
C SER A 140 18.25 -2.68 5.02
N THR A 141 18.22 -2.80 3.69
CA THR A 141 18.05 -1.67 2.77
C THR A 141 16.63 -1.51 2.24
N ILE A 142 15.67 -2.32 2.73
CA ILE A 142 14.31 -2.40 2.19
C ILE A 142 13.57 -1.05 2.26
N THR A 143 13.75 -0.30 3.35
CA THR A 143 13.12 1.00 3.57
C THR A 143 13.64 2.07 2.60
N LYS A 144 14.90 1.94 2.14
CA LYS A 144 15.50 2.85 1.14
C LYS A 144 14.93 2.64 -0.26
N LYS A 145 14.31 1.47 -0.52
CA LYS A 145 13.68 1.16 -1.80
C LYS A 145 12.34 1.86 -1.97
N VAL A 146 11.64 2.08 -0.86
CA VAL A 146 10.38 2.83 -0.81
C VAL A 146 10.64 4.32 -0.98
N THR A 147 9.79 5.00 -1.75
CA THR A 147 9.90 6.45 -1.96
C THR A 147 9.91 7.22 -0.63
N SER A 148 10.79 8.21 -0.52
CA SER A 148 10.80 9.14 0.61
C SER A 148 9.46 9.88 0.73
N GLY A 149 9.02 10.12 1.97
CA GLY A 149 7.78 10.85 2.29
C GLY A 149 6.55 9.97 2.49
N PHE A 150 6.58 8.71 2.06
CA PHE A 150 5.53 7.75 2.39
C PHE A 150 5.69 7.26 3.84
N SER A 151 4.61 7.31 4.62
CA SER A 151 4.60 6.79 5.98
C SER A 151 4.43 5.28 5.95
N LEU A 152 5.53 4.55 6.13
CA LEU A 152 5.59 3.10 6.10
C LEU A 152 5.35 2.48 7.49
N ASN A 153 4.31 1.66 7.65
CA ASN A 153 4.12 0.87 8.87
C ASN A 153 5.10 -0.31 8.92
N LEU A 154 6.25 -0.10 9.57
CA LEU A 154 7.33 -1.07 9.66
C LEU A 154 6.95 -2.36 10.41
N LYS A 155 5.97 -2.31 11.34
CA LYS A 155 5.54 -3.49 12.11
C LYS A 155 5.02 -4.61 11.22
N ILE A 156 4.31 -4.24 10.16
CA ILE A 156 3.73 -5.19 9.21
C ILE A 156 4.83 -5.92 8.43
N PHE A 157 5.88 -5.19 8.01
CA PHE A 157 7.05 -5.78 7.36
C PHE A 157 7.76 -6.77 8.28
N THR A 158 7.91 -6.42 9.56
CA THR A 158 8.48 -7.29 10.58
C THR A 158 7.72 -8.61 10.68
N LEU A 159 6.39 -8.58 10.70
CA LEU A 159 5.56 -9.80 10.78
C LEU A 159 5.72 -10.71 9.55
N GLY A 160 5.61 -10.17 8.34
CA GLY A 160 5.76 -10.98 7.13
C GLY A 160 7.20 -11.49 6.94
N LYS A 161 8.21 -10.68 7.26
CA LYS A 161 9.62 -11.11 7.27
C LYS A 161 9.89 -12.20 8.29
N THR A 162 9.28 -12.10 9.48
CA THR A 162 9.34 -13.15 10.51
C THR A 162 8.88 -14.47 9.93
N LYS A 163 7.64 -14.52 9.43
CA LYS A 163 7.03 -15.74 8.87
C LYS A 163 7.89 -16.34 7.77
N THR A 164 8.24 -15.55 6.76
CA THR A 164 9.02 -16.02 5.59
C THR A 164 10.39 -16.55 5.98
N THR A 165 11.07 -15.94 6.94
CA THR A 165 12.40 -16.37 7.40
C THR A 165 12.32 -17.62 8.27
N THR A 166 11.43 -17.65 9.26
CA THR A 166 11.31 -18.81 10.15
C THR A 166 10.85 -20.05 9.40
N ASP A 167 10.01 -19.90 8.37
CA ASP A 167 9.56 -21.01 7.52
C ASP A 167 10.71 -21.71 6.80
N VAL A 168 11.81 -21.00 6.50
CA VAL A 168 13.02 -21.60 5.90
C VAL A 168 13.72 -22.53 6.90
N PHE A 169 13.84 -22.14 8.17
CA PHE A 169 14.68 -22.82 9.15
C PHE A 169 13.94 -23.68 10.18
N LYS A 170 12.61 -23.69 10.18
CA LYS A 170 11.78 -24.40 11.19
C LYS A 170 12.03 -25.89 11.36
N THR A 171 12.67 -26.55 10.38
CA THR A 171 12.99 -27.98 10.45
C THR A 171 14.37 -28.26 11.04
N VAL A 172 15.21 -27.23 11.21
CA VAL A 172 16.60 -27.36 11.70
C VAL A 172 16.89 -26.54 12.95
N ILE A 173 16.02 -25.57 13.29
CA ILE A 173 16.11 -24.76 14.50
C ILE A 173 14.81 -24.93 15.29
N ASP A 174 14.91 -25.48 16.50
CA ASP A 174 13.77 -25.76 17.38
C ASP A 174 13.06 -24.48 17.84
N ASN A 175 13.83 -23.50 18.33
CA ASN A 175 13.31 -22.21 18.77
C ASN A 175 13.80 -21.07 17.87
N THR A 176 13.09 -20.86 16.77
CA THR A 176 13.40 -19.80 15.78
C THR A 176 13.32 -18.37 16.36
N LYS A 177 12.73 -18.16 17.55
CA LYS A 177 12.68 -16.84 18.20
C LYS A 177 14.00 -16.46 18.88
N GLU A 178 14.83 -17.44 19.22
CA GLU A 178 16.13 -17.22 19.87
C GLU A 178 17.30 -17.20 18.88
N ALA A 179 17.02 -17.48 17.60
CA ALA A 179 18.02 -17.49 16.55
C ALA A 179 18.39 -16.07 16.12
N THR A 180 19.68 -15.84 15.88
CA THR A 180 20.18 -14.68 15.14
C THR A 180 20.22 -15.02 13.66
N TYR A 181 19.82 -14.05 12.82
CA TYR A 181 19.73 -14.24 11.38
C TYR A 181 20.72 -13.33 10.64
N GLY A 182 20.97 -13.65 9.38
CA GLY A 182 21.70 -12.76 8.50
C GLY A 182 21.47 -13.04 7.02
N GLU A 183 21.75 -12.04 6.20
CA GLU A 183 21.64 -12.12 4.75
C GLU A 183 22.95 -11.69 4.11
N LEU A 184 23.38 -12.45 3.11
CA LEU A 184 24.53 -12.17 2.28
C LEU A 184 24.09 -12.24 0.82
N SER A 185 24.56 -11.29 0.01
CA SER A 185 24.43 -11.39 -1.43
C SER A 185 25.67 -10.90 -2.14
N ILE A 186 25.94 -11.49 -3.30
CA ILE A 186 26.82 -10.93 -4.30
C ILE A 186 26.02 -10.68 -5.57
N ASN A 187 26.03 -9.44 -6.02
CA ASN A 187 25.26 -8.95 -7.16
C ASN A 187 26.22 -8.60 -8.28
N PHE A 188 26.03 -9.20 -9.45
CA PHE A 188 26.70 -8.89 -10.70
C PHE A 188 25.76 -8.05 -11.54
N THR A 189 25.74 -6.74 -11.30
CA THR A 189 24.80 -5.81 -11.94
C THR A 189 25.28 -5.42 -13.32
N ASN A 190 24.49 -5.74 -14.33
CA ASN A 190 24.75 -5.36 -15.70
C ASN A 190 24.10 -4.02 -16.06
N SER A 191 22.80 -3.89 -15.80
CA SER A 191 22.00 -2.73 -16.24
C SER A 191 21.04 -2.26 -15.16
N GLN A 192 20.55 -1.04 -15.34
CA GLN A 192 19.50 -0.43 -14.55
C GLN A 192 18.41 0.08 -15.50
N PHE A 193 17.15 -0.15 -15.13
CA PHE A 193 16.01 0.43 -15.82
C PHE A 193 15.26 1.38 -14.89
N SER A 194 14.68 2.45 -15.43
CA SER A 194 13.93 3.43 -14.65
C SER A 194 12.75 3.99 -15.46
N LEU A 195 11.64 4.19 -14.77
CA LEU A 195 10.45 4.90 -15.24
C LEU A 195 10.44 6.27 -14.55
N GLN A 196 10.36 7.33 -15.34
CA GLN A 196 10.27 8.69 -14.82
C GLN A 196 9.09 8.80 -13.84
N ASN A 197 9.36 9.28 -12.64
CA ASN A 197 8.46 9.16 -11.51
C ASN A 197 8.32 10.47 -10.74
N SER A 198 8.59 11.63 -11.36
CA SER A 198 8.23 12.94 -10.80
C SER A 198 6.74 13.02 -10.48
N GLU A 199 6.32 13.88 -9.53
CA GLU A 199 4.89 14.02 -9.18
C GLU A 199 4.02 14.35 -10.41
N ALA A 200 4.51 15.25 -11.27
CA ALA A 200 3.83 15.61 -12.51
C ALA A 200 3.69 14.41 -13.46
N THR A 201 4.71 13.55 -13.53
CA THR A 201 4.70 12.35 -14.36
C THR A 201 3.79 11.27 -13.77
N ARG A 202 3.79 11.05 -12.44
CA ARG A 202 2.86 10.09 -11.80
C ARG A 202 1.40 10.52 -12.02
N LYS A 203 1.11 11.82 -11.91
CA LYS A 203 -0.20 12.38 -12.30
C LYS A 203 -0.49 12.18 -13.79
N LEU A 204 0.49 12.32 -14.69
CA LEU A 204 0.32 11.98 -16.10
C LEU A 204 -0.08 10.51 -16.29
N PHE A 205 0.59 9.59 -15.61
CA PHE A 205 0.28 8.17 -15.68
C PHE A 205 -1.12 7.86 -15.14
N ALA A 206 -1.46 8.38 -13.96
CA ALA A 206 -2.78 8.24 -13.35
C ALA A 206 -3.93 8.72 -14.26
N ARG A 207 -3.70 9.78 -15.04
CA ARG A 207 -4.71 10.37 -15.93
C ARG A 207 -5.05 9.52 -17.14
N GLN A 208 -4.11 8.77 -17.72
CA GLN A 208 -4.34 8.16 -19.04
C GLN A 208 -3.53 6.92 -19.38
N PHE A 209 -2.62 6.47 -18.50
CA PHE A 209 -1.75 5.33 -18.78
C PHE A 209 -1.93 4.20 -17.76
N LEU A 210 -2.99 4.22 -16.97
CA LEU A 210 -3.34 3.06 -16.14
C LEU A 210 -3.88 1.94 -17.02
N THR A 211 -3.55 0.70 -16.68
CA THR A 211 -4.13 -0.45 -17.37
C THR A 211 -5.64 -0.54 -17.09
N LYS A 212 -6.43 -0.96 -18.07
CA LYS A 212 -7.88 -1.17 -17.89
C LYS A 212 -8.18 -2.16 -16.75
N SER A 213 -7.34 -3.19 -16.58
CA SER A 213 -7.49 -4.17 -15.50
C SER A 213 -7.29 -3.54 -14.11
N PHE A 214 -6.36 -2.58 -13.97
CA PHE A 214 -6.14 -1.87 -12.72
C PHE A 214 -7.31 -0.94 -12.41
N ILE A 215 -7.79 -0.18 -13.40
CA ILE A 215 -8.97 0.68 -13.24
C ILE A 215 -10.21 -0.15 -12.86
N ARG A 216 -10.45 -1.29 -13.52
CA ARG A 216 -11.55 -2.21 -13.17
C ARG A 216 -11.42 -2.70 -11.73
N SER A 217 -10.22 -3.10 -11.28
CA SER A 217 -9.97 -3.49 -9.89
C SER A 217 -10.32 -2.35 -8.92
N LEU A 218 -9.87 -1.13 -9.23
CA LEU A 218 -10.04 0.06 -8.40
C LEU A 218 -11.53 0.40 -8.14
N TYR A 219 -12.38 0.26 -9.16
CA TYR A 219 -13.80 0.64 -9.07
C TYR A 219 -14.77 -0.51 -8.79
N ASN A 220 -14.37 -1.77 -9.02
CA ASN A 220 -15.25 -2.92 -8.86
C ASN A 220 -14.86 -3.84 -7.70
N SER A 221 -13.77 -3.56 -6.98
CA SER A 221 -13.35 -4.30 -5.78
C SER A 221 -13.06 -3.38 -4.60
N PRO A 222 -13.15 -3.90 -3.36
CA PRO A 222 -12.58 -3.22 -2.21
C PRO A 222 -11.09 -2.90 -2.43
N ILE A 223 -10.64 -1.77 -1.89
CA ILE A 223 -9.20 -1.40 -1.95
C ILE A 223 -8.31 -2.46 -1.32
N SER A 224 -8.75 -3.14 -0.25
CA SER A 224 -8.06 -4.29 0.35
C SER A 224 -7.86 -5.43 -0.65
N SER A 225 -8.89 -5.78 -1.43
CA SER A 225 -8.78 -6.83 -2.46
C SER A 225 -7.85 -6.42 -3.61
N THR A 226 -7.80 -5.13 -3.93
CA THR A 226 -6.83 -4.60 -4.91
C THR A 226 -5.39 -4.70 -4.37
N LEU A 227 -5.15 -4.33 -3.11
CA LEU A 227 -3.86 -4.51 -2.43
C LEU A 227 -3.45 -5.99 -2.38
N ASP A 228 -4.38 -6.90 -2.07
CA ASP A 228 -4.09 -8.34 -2.02
C ASP A 228 -3.73 -8.93 -3.39
N SER A 229 -4.31 -8.41 -4.46
CA SER A 229 -4.11 -8.93 -5.82
C SER A 229 -2.91 -8.30 -6.52
N TYR A 230 -2.78 -6.96 -6.49
CA TYR A 230 -1.69 -6.24 -7.14
C TYR A 230 -0.44 -6.19 -6.27
N GLY A 231 -0.59 -5.96 -4.97
CA GLY A 231 0.51 -5.68 -4.06
C GLY A 231 0.54 -4.24 -3.58
N ASP A 232 1.67 -3.83 -3.02
CA ASP A 232 1.75 -2.63 -2.19
C ASP A 232 2.24 -1.40 -2.95
N PHE A 233 3.15 -1.61 -3.90
CA PHE A 233 3.88 -0.55 -4.59
C PHE A 233 3.85 -0.73 -6.11
N VAL A 234 4.17 0.33 -6.85
CA VAL A 234 4.54 0.30 -8.27
C VAL A 234 6.05 0.35 -8.39
N LEU A 235 6.61 -0.58 -9.16
CA LEU A 235 8.03 -0.66 -9.48
C LEU A 235 8.39 0.37 -10.56
N THR A 236 9.19 1.38 -10.19
CA THR A 236 9.65 2.45 -11.09
C THR A 236 11.14 2.39 -11.41
N GLY A 237 11.87 1.43 -10.86
CA GLY A 237 13.29 1.27 -11.15
C GLY A 237 13.92 0.05 -10.50
N TYR A 238 14.74 -0.66 -11.25
CA TYR A 238 15.39 -1.91 -10.80
C TYR A 238 16.70 -2.16 -11.52
N LEU A 239 17.46 -3.10 -10.96
CA LEU A 239 18.75 -3.55 -11.46
C LEU A 239 18.62 -4.94 -12.06
N THR A 240 19.33 -5.20 -13.16
CA THR A 240 19.38 -6.50 -13.83
C THR A 240 20.79 -7.05 -13.88
N GLY A 241 20.91 -8.38 -13.86
CA GLY A 241 22.19 -9.08 -13.86
C GLY A 241 22.05 -10.49 -13.28
N GLY A 242 23.03 -10.89 -12.46
CA GLY A 242 22.95 -12.12 -11.67
C GLY A 242 23.17 -11.87 -10.17
N LYS A 243 22.50 -12.65 -9.33
CA LYS A 243 22.61 -12.55 -7.87
C LYS A 243 22.72 -13.93 -7.24
N ALA A 244 23.72 -14.12 -6.39
CA ALA A 244 23.75 -15.22 -5.44
C ALA A 244 23.36 -14.65 -4.07
N TYR A 245 22.32 -15.22 -3.47
CA TYR A 245 21.73 -14.78 -2.21
C TYR A 245 21.76 -15.94 -1.22
N ALA A 246 22.24 -15.68 -0.02
CA ALA A 246 22.31 -16.62 1.07
C ALA A 246 21.65 -16.02 2.32
N ILE A 247 20.78 -16.80 2.96
CA ILE A 247 20.18 -16.46 4.24
C ILE A 247 20.71 -17.44 5.30
N TYR A 248 21.04 -16.91 6.47
CA TYR A 248 21.67 -17.61 7.58
C TYR A 248 20.80 -17.53 8.83
N ALA A 249 20.86 -18.57 9.64
CA ALA A 249 20.29 -18.59 10.98
C ALA A 249 21.18 -19.41 11.92
N GLY A 250 21.42 -18.93 13.12
CA GLY A 250 22.22 -19.66 14.10
C GLY A 250 21.88 -19.29 15.53
N ASN A 251 22.05 -20.27 16.42
CA ASN A 251 21.91 -20.05 17.87
C ASN A 251 23.27 -19.68 18.44
N ALA A 252 23.33 -18.53 19.11
CA ALA A 252 24.53 -18.09 19.80
C ALA A 252 24.86 -19.06 20.95
N THR A 253 26.15 -19.39 21.14
CA THR A 253 26.59 -20.27 22.24
C THR A 253 26.72 -19.58 23.59
N SER A 254 26.49 -18.27 23.62
CA SER A 254 26.60 -17.39 24.78
C SER A 254 25.41 -16.43 24.80
N GLU A 255 24.98 -16.02 25.99
CA GLU A 255 24.00 -14.95 26.20
C GLU A 255 24.63 -13.56 25.93
N ASP A 256 25.23 -13.41 24.76
CA ASP A 256 25.83 -12.14 24.35
C ASP A 256 24.77 -11.10 24.03
N ARG A 257 25.18 -9.83 24.07
CA ARG A 257 24.34 -8.71 23.67
C ARG A 257 24.02 -8.78 22.16
N THR A 258 22.85 -8.29 21.78
CA THR A 258 22.37 -8.24 20.39
C THR A 258 23.38 -7.65 19.40
N ASP A 259 24.09 -6.57 19.76
CA ASP A 259 25.09 -5.93 18.88
C ASP A 259 26.29 -6.84 18.59
N VAL A 260 26.69 -7.64 19.57
CA VAL A 260 27.79 -8.62 19.44
C VAL A 260 27.35 -9.77 18.55
N LYS A 261 26.16 -10.33 18.81
CA LYS A 261 25.56 -11.40 17.99
C LYS A 261 25.44 -10.98 16.52
N GLU A 262 24.91 -9.79 16.24
CA GLU A 262 24.80 -9.29 14.86
C GLU A 262 26.19 -9.15 14.20
N LYS A 263 27.15 -8.55 14.91
CA LYS A 263 28.51 -8.37 14.39
C LYS A 263 29.22 -9.70 14.11
N ASP A 264 29.06 -10.69 14.96
CA ASP A 264 29.73 -11.98 14.82
C ASP A 264 29.05 -12.87 13.77
N MET A 265 27.72 -12.79 13.63
CA MET A 265 27.00 -13.39 12.50
C MET A 265 27.46 -12.76 11.17
N ASP A 266 27.58 -11.43 11.09
CA ASP A 266 28.05 -10.74 9.88
C ASP A 266 29.48 -11.12 9.50
N LYS A 267 30.40 -11.22 10.47
CA LYS A 267 31.74 -11.77 10.22
C LYS A 267 31.72 -13.21 9.72
N SER A 268 30.88 -14.06 10.34
CA SER A 268 30.72 -15.46 9.96
C SER A 268 30.28 -15.61 8.50
N MET A 269 29.24 -14.85 8.11
CA MET A 269 28.75 -14.82 6.73
C MET A 269 29.83 -14.36 5.75
N ASN A 270 30.52 -13.25 6.05
CA ASN A 270 31.58 -12.74 5.18
C ASN A 270 32.76 -13.72 5.04
N ALA A 271 33.14 -14.41 6.11
CA ALA A 271 34.19 -15.44 6.07
C ALA A 271 33.79 -16.64 5.19
N SER A 272 32.49 -16.95 5.11
CA SER A 272 31.98 -18.05 4.28
C SER A 272 32.01 -17.76 2.78
N LEU A 273 32.07 -16.49 2.36
CA LEU A 273 32.12 -16.11 0.95
C LEU A 273 33.54 -16.27 0.39
N ASN A 274 33.70 -17.12 -0.61
CA ASN A 274 34.92 -17.20 -1.41
C ASN A 274 34.71 -16.48 -2.74
N TYR A 275 35.17 -15.23 -2.81
CA TYR A 275 35.15 -14.44 -4.05
C TYR A 275 36.49 -13.72 -4.24
N LYS A 276 37.21 -14.05 -5.32
CA LYS A 276 38.45 -13.37 -5.73
C LYS A 276 38.18 -12.57 -7.00
N GLY A 277 37.85 -11.28 -6.83
CA GLY A 277 37.50 -10.39 -7.94
C GLY A 277 38.64 -10.23 -8.97
N ASN A 278 38.25 -9.99 -10.23
CA ASN A 278 39.07 -9.42 -11.32
C ASN A 278 40.13 -10.26 -12.04
N SER A 279 40.13 -11.59 -11.99
CA SER A 279 40.92 -12.39 -12.94
C SER A 279 40.02 -13.19 -13.89
N THR A 280 40.50 -13.41 -15.12
CA THR A 280 39.94 -14.28 -16.16
C THR A 280 39.67 -15.73 -15.71
N SER A 281 40.00 -16.05 -14.45
CA SER A 281 39.82 -17.32 -13.76
C SER A 281 39.08 -17.18 -12.40
N GLY A 282 38.26 -16.14 -12.21
CA GLY A 282 37.58 -15.88 -10.95
C GLY A 282 36.78 -17.10 -10.45
N ASN A 283 36.91 -17.40 -9.15
CA ASN A 283 36.14 -18.42 -8.46
C ASN A 283 35.11 -17.73 -7.57
N LEU A 284 33.90 -18.30 -7.52
CA LEU A 284 32.84 -17.89 -6.62
C LEU A 284 32.31 -19.11 -5.89
N GLY A 285 32.19 -19.02 -4.57
CA GLY A 285 31.53 -20.06 -3.78
C GLY A 285 31.18 -19.60 -2.38
N ILE A 286 30.40 -20.42 -1.68
CA ILE A 286 30.08 -20.25 -0.27
C ILE A 286 30.49 -21.54 0.45
N THR A 287 31.37 -21.43 1.45
CA THR A 287 32.00 -22.57 2.11
C THR A 287 32.10 -22.36 3.62
N GLY A 288 31.94 -23.45 4.38
CA GLY A 288 32.20 -23.46 5.82
C GLY A 288 33.65 -23.68 6.19
N SER A 289 34.55 -23.95 5.25
CA SER A 289 35.96 -24.26 5.54
C SER A 289 36.72 -23.12 6.21
N ASN A 290 36.23 -21.88 6.07
CA ASN A 290 36.81 -20.70 6.71
C ASN A 290 36.17 -20.39 8.07
N HIS A 291 35.22 -21.21 8.54
CA HIS A 291 34.52 -20.99 9.80
C HIS A 291 35.40 -21.40 10.98
N ASN A 292 35.71 -20.45 11.86
CA ASN A 292 36.48 -20.74 13.08
C ASN A 292 35.54 -21.00 14.27
N ASP A 293 35.38 -22.25 14.65
CA ASP A 293 34.54 -22.64 15.79
C ASP A 293 35.10 -22.27 17.16
N GLU A 294 36.41 -22.05 17.30
CA GLU A 294 37.01 -21.83 18.61
C GLU A 294 36.68 -20.43 19.17
N THR A 295 36.65 -19.42 18.31
CA THR A 295 36.55 -18.01 18.73
C THR A 295 35.24 -17.32 18.34
N ASN A 296 34.29 -18.04 17.75
CA ASN A 296 33.05 -17.47 17.21
C ASN A 296 31.85 -17.75 18.12
N THR A 297 30.99 -16.73 18.31
CA THR A 297 29.70 -16.81 19.01
C THR A 297 28.73 -17.79 18.34
N PHE A 298 28.87 -17.99 17.02
CA PHE A 298 28.10 -18.97 16.26
C PHE A 298 28.99 -20.14 15.83
N LYS A 299 28.63 -21.35 16.23
CA LYS A 299 29.35 -22.58 15.83
C LYS A 299 28.82 -23.09 14.50
N SER A 300 29.71 -23.62 13.66
CA SER A 300 29.46 -24.15 12.32
C SER A 300 28.40 -25.27 12.30
N ASN A 301 28.34 -26.08 13.36
CA ASN A 301 27.36 -27.14 13.58
C ASN A 301 25.95 -26.61 13.84
N ASN A 302 25.82 -25.41 14.42
CA ASN A 302 24.56 -24.82 14.86
C ASN A 302 24.22 -23.53 14.08
N THR A 303 24.92 -23.31 12.97
CA THR A 303 24.66 -22.23 12.03
C THR A 303 24.28 -22.83 10.70
N TYR A 304 23.13 -22.44 10.19
CA TYR A 304 22.52 -22.99 8.99
C TYR A 304 22.43 -21.93 7.90
N VAL A 305 22.50 -22.35 6.65
CA VAL A 305 22.41 -21.48 5.49
C VAL A 305 21.50 -22.09 4.41
N SER A 306 20.77 -21.24 3.71
CA SER A 306 20.04 -21.55 2.48
C SER A 306 20.50 -20.60 1.38
N ILE A 307 20.75 -21.10 0.17
CA ILE A 307 21.31 -20.33 -0.93
C ILE A 307 20.41 -20.42 -2.15
N LYS A 308 20.20 -19.30 -2.84
CA LYS A 308 19.45 -19.20 -4.09
C LYS A 308 20.18 -18.28 -5.07
N THR A 309 20.21 -18.70 -6.33
CA THR A 309 20.74 -17.90 -7.44
C THR A 309 19.62 -17.33 -8.31
N TYR A 310 19.84 -16.12 -8.82
CA TYR A 310 18.97 -15.39 -9.74
C TYR A 310 19.75 -15.03 -10.99
N GLY A 311 19.17 -15.33 -12.16
CA GLY A 311 19.87 -15.28 -13.44
C GLY A 311 20.88 -16.41 -13.59
N GLY A 312 21.66 -16.38 -14.66
CA GLY A 312 22.60 -17.41 -15.03
C GLY A 312 21.95 -18.71 -15.52
N VAL A 313 22.80 -19.66 -15.90
CA VAL A 313 22.44 -21.03 -16.26
C VAL A 313 22.62 -21.92 -15.04
N ARG A 314 21.68 -22.86 -14.86
CA ARG A 314 21.61 -23.76 -13.69
C ARG A 314 22.25 -25.13 -13.91
N ASP A 315 22.82 -25.37 -15.10
CA ASP A 315 23.41 -26.65 -15.48
C ASP A 315 24.72 -26.89 -14.70
N GLY A 316 24.71 -27.83 -13.74
CA GLY A 316 25.93 -28.28 -13.06
C GLY A 316 25.87 -28.49 -11.54
N GLY A 317 24.76 -28.14 -10.87
CA GLY A 317 24.56 -28.38 -9.43
C GLY A 317 24.41 -27.08 -8.62
N GLU A 318 23.44 -27.08 -7.70
CA GLU A 318 23.25 -26.08 -6.64
C GLU A 318 22.72 -24.67 -7.03
N ALA A 319 21.80 -24.59 -7.99
CA ALA A 319 21.02 -23.35 -8.23
C ALA A 319 20.18 -22.91 -7.03
N VAL A 320 19.77 -23.88 -6.22
CA VAL A 320 19.15 -23.72 -4.90
C VAL A 320 19.82 -24.74 -3.98
N VAL A 321 20.36 -24.26 -2.86
CA VAL A 321 20.88 -25.12 -1.79
C VAL A 321 19.86 -25.05 -0.67
N ASN A 322 19.18 -26.18 -0.46
CA ASN A 322 18.32 -26.35 0.72
C ASN A 322 19.15 -26.16 1.99
N VAL A 323 18.46 -25.92 3.11
CA VAL A 323 19.11 -25.63 4.38
C VAL A 323 20.16 -26.68 4.75
N LYS A 324 21.40 -26.23 4.98
CA LYS A 324 22.54 -27.05 5.43
C LYS A 324 23.26 -26.35 6.58
N ALA A 325 23.87 -27.13 7.47
CA ALA A 325 24.80 -26.58 8.46
C ALA A 325 26.05 -26.04 7.74
N ILE A 326 26.62 -24.93 8.23
CA ILE A 326 27.81 -24.31 7.64
C ILE A 326 28.97 -25.31 7.56
N LYS A 327 29.16 -26.16 8.58
CA LYS A 327 30.23 -27.17 8.58
C LYS A 327 30.24 -28.09 7.35
N ASP A 328 29.07 -28.37 6.78
CA ASP A 328 28.89 -29.28 5.65
C ASP A 328 28.82 -28.52 4.31
N LEU A 329 29.03 -27.19 4.35
CA LEU A 329 28.83 -26.32 3.21
C LEU A 329 30.10 -26.23 2.34
N ASN A 330 29.96 -26.61 1.07
CA ASN A 330 30.95 -26.34 0.04
C ASN A 330 30.23 -26.17 -1.32
N VAL A 331 29.82 -24.95 -1.62
CA VAL A 331 29.05 -24.59 -2.81
C VAL A 331 29.94 -23.87 -3.79
N ASP A 332 30.13 -24.43 -4.99
CA ASP A 332 30.84 -23.78 -6.09
C ASP A 332 29.84 -23.14 -7.06
N LEU A 333 29.84 -21.81 -7.12
CA LEU A 333 29.01 -21.01 -8.00
C LEU A 333 29.80 -20.45 -9.19
N THR A 334 31.01 -20.92 -9.45
CA THR A 334 31.89 -20.40 -10.49
C THR A 334 31.30 -20.59 -11.89
N SER A 335 30.74 -21.76 -12.18
CA SER A 335 30.07 -22.04 -13.46
C SER A 335 28.85 -21.17 -13.66
N TRP A 336 28.03 -21.01 -12.62
CA TRP A 336 26.90 -20.08 -12.63
C TRP A 336 27.36 -18.64 -12.89
N MET A 337 28.38 -18.16 -12.17
CA MET A 337 28.93 -16.81 -12.36
C MET A 337 29.40 -16.60 -13.80
N ARG A 338 30.14 -17.56 -14.39
CA ARG A 338 30.61 -17.48 -15.79
C ARG A 338 29.47 -17.42 -16.80
N SER A 339 28.34 -18.07 -16.51
CA SER A 339 27.16 -18.03 -17.37
C SER A 339 26.54 -16.63 -17.48
N LEU A 340 26.82 -15.73 -16.53
CA LEU A 340 26.38 -14.33 -16.55
C LEU A 340 27.14 -13.48 -17.59
N ASN A 341 28.19 -14.00 -18.23
CA ASN A 341 28.80 -13.33 -19.38
C ASN A 341 27.82 -13.21 -20.56
N ASN A 342 26.82 -14.09 -20.63
CA ASN A 342 25.73 -13.97 -21.57
C ASN A 342 24.57 -13.16 -20.95
N VAL A 343 24.30 -11.99 -21.53
CA VAL A 343 23.23 -11.08 -21.09
C VAL A 343 21.82 -11.69 -21.19
N SER A 344 21.60 -12.69 -22.05
CA SER A 344 20.30 -13.36 -22.11
C SER A 344 19.96 -14.13 -20.83
N ASN A 345 20.97 -14.43 -20.01
CA ASN A 345 20.82 -15.13 -18.74
C ASN A 345 20.58 -14.18 -17.56
N HIS A 346 20.54 -12.87 -17.78
CA HIS A 346 20.30 -11.91 -16.69
C HIS A 346 18.82 -11.88 -16.31
N THR A 347 18.55 -11.41 -15.11
CA THR A 347 17.20 -11.16 -14.59
C THR A 347 17.21 -9.97 -13.63
N MET A 348 16.05 -9.61 -13.07
CA MET A 348 15.96 -8.63 -11.98
C MET A 348 16.71 -9.15 -10.75
N ILE A 349 17.54 -8.32 -10.13
CA ILE A 349 18.39 -8.73 -8.99
C ILE A 349 18.35 -7.78 -7.79
N ASP A 350 17.92 -6.53 -7.99
CA ASP A 350 17.65 -5.58 -6.90
C ASP A 350 16.64 -4.53 -7.37
N VAL A 351 16.09 -3.80 -6.41
CA VAL A 351 15.28 -2.61 -6.67
C VAL A 351 16.16 -1.38 -6.48
N LYS A 352 16.01 -0.36 -7.32
CA LYS A 352 16.73 0.90 -7.15
C LYS A 352 16.18 1.65 -5.93
N ASP A 353 17.03 2.41 -5.24
CA ASP A 353 16.56 3.25 -4.13
C ASP A 353 15.48 4.25 -4.60
N ASN A 354 14.54 4.58 -3.72
CA ASN A 354 13.38 5.44 -4.02
C ASN A 354 12.63 5.03 -5.30
N SER A 355 12.42 3.74 -5.53
CA SER A 355 11.79 3.23 -6.76
C SER A 355 10.58 2.35 -6.54
N LEU A 356 10.14 2.17 -5.30
CA LEU A 356 8.83 1.59 -4.93
C LEU A 356 7.91 2.73 -4.46
N TYR A 357 6.92 3.05 -5.27
CA TYR A 357 5.93 4.10 -4.99
C TYR A 357 4.60 3.46 -4.57
N PRO A 358 3.91 3.96 -3.54
CA PRO A 358 2.63 3.36 -3.14
C PRO A 358 1.63 3.40 -4.31
N LEU A 359 0.73 2.43 -4.41
CA LEU A 359 -0.31 2.42 -5.47
C LEU A 359 -1.10 3.73 -5.51
N SER A 360 -1.35 4.34 -4.34
CA SER A 360 -2.03 5.62 -4.18
C SER A 360 -1.39 6.76 -4.99
N ASP A 361 -0.09 6.71 -5.28
CA ASP A 361 0.60 7.74 -6.05
C ASP A 361 0.24 7.75 -7.54
N PHE A 362 -0.41 6.69 -8.02
CA PHE A 362 -0.89 6.55 -9.40
C PHE A 362 -2.42 6.61 -9.50
N VAL A 363 -3.09 7.10 -8.46
CA VAL A 363 -4.54 7.24 -8.36
C VAL A 363 -4.90 8.73 -8.20
N LEU A 364 -5.99 9.17 -8.83
CA LEU A 364 -6.44 10.56 -8.80
C LEU A 364 -7.44 10.84 -7.67
N GLU A 365 -8.22 9.83 -7.30
CA GLU A 365 -9.33 9.91 -6.38
C GLU A 365 -8.83 10.03 -4.94
N LYS A 366 -9.12 11.16 -4.29
CA LYS A 366 -8.64 11.49 -2.94
C LYS A 366 -9.01 10.43 -1.90
N ASN A 367 -10.24 9.92 -1.94
CA ASN A 367 -10.71 8.88 -1.04
C ASN A 367 -9.98 7.55 -1.29
N PHE A 368 -9.74 7.17 -2.54
CA PHE A 368 -9.00 5.95 -2.84
C PHE A 368 -7.53 6.06 -2.44
N LYS A 369 -6.88 7.19 -2.71
CA LYS A 369 -5.49 7.45 -2.28
C LYS A 369 -5.33 7.26 -0.78
N GLN A 370 -6.16 7.95 0.01
CA GLN A 370 -6.12 7.84 1.47
C GLN A 370 -6.50 6.44 1.94
N ARG A 371 -7.49 5.79 1.33
CA ARG A 371 -7.87 4.42 1.67
C ARG A 371 -6.74 3.41 1.40
N PHE A 372 -6.05 3.51 0.27
CA PHE A 372 -4.87 2.68 -0.01
C PHE A 372 -3.84 2.82 1.11
N ASP A 373 -3.45 4.05 1.42
CA ASP A 373 -2.40 4.32 2.40
C ASP A 373 -2.83 3.89 3.82
N ASP A 374 -4.06 4.19 4.21
CA ASP A 374 -4.59 3.92 5.55
C ASP A 374 -4.91 2.43 5.75
N THR A 375 -5.39 1.72 4.73
CA THR A 375 -5.59 0.26 4.77
C THR A 375 -4.26 -0.47 4.78
N PHE A 376 -3.31 -0.09 3.94
CA PHE A 376 -1.95 -0.65 3.94
C PHE A 376 -1.30 -0.52 5.34
N ASN A 377 -1.45 0.65 5.97
CA ASN A 377 -0.87 0.95 7.27
C ASN A 377 -1.71 0.44 8.48
N GLU A 378 -2.80 -0.29 8.27
CA GLU A 378 -3.69 -0.80 9.33
C GLU A 378 -4.29 0.31 10.21
N VAL A 379 -4.49 1.49 9.63
CA VAL A 379 -5.23 2.61 10.22
C VAL A 379 -6.73 2.43 9.99
N LEU A 380 -7.11 2.00 8.79
CA LEU A 380 -8.49 1.68 8.41
C LEU A 380 -8.75 0.18 8.40
N PRO A 381 -10.00 -0.25 8.65
CA PRO A 381 -10.39 -1.65 8.53
C PRO A 381 -10.33 -2.13 7.08
N THR A 382 -10.15 -3.44 6.91
CA THR A 382 -10.22 -4.14 5.63
C THR A 382 -11.65 -4.56 5.34
N TYR A 383 -12.10 -4.36 4.10
CA TYR A 383 -13.41 -4.79 3.63
C TYR A 383 -13.26 -5.95 2.65
N THR A 384 -14.04 -7.02 2.84
CA THR A 384 -13.99 -8.20 1.94
C THR A 384 -14.94 -8.07 0.75
N SER A 385 -15.83 -7.08 0.77
CA SER A 385 -16.79 -6.76 -0.29
C SER A 385 -17.13 -5.27 -0.25
N LEU A 386 -17.54 -4.73 -1.40
CA LEU A 386 -18.07 -3.37 -1.49
C LEU A 386 -19.39 -3.28 -0.71
N VAL A 387 -19.66 -2.10 -0.15
CA VAL A 387 -20.85 -1.80 0.65
C VAL A 387 -21.90 -1.11 -0.21
N TYR A 388 -23.19 -1.32 0.07
CA TYR A 388 -24.23 -0.51 -0.56
C TYR A 388 -24.12 0.95 -0.09
N PRO A 389 -24.08 1.92 -1.00
CA PRO A 389 -23.98 3.32 -0.60
C PRO A 389 -25.29 3.79 0.03
N TYR A 390 -25.16 4.66 1.02
CA TYR A 390 -26.28 5.25 1.75
C TYR A 390 -25.90 6.64 2.29
N ILE A 391 -26.88 7.41 2.72
CA ILE A 391 -26.65 8.70 3.39
C ILE A 391 -26.96 8.54 4.88
N GLU A 392 -25.99 8.90 5.71
CA GLU A 392 -26.21 9.09 7.15
C GLU A 392 -26.19 10.58 7.51
N ILE A 393 -27.21 11.03 8.24
CA ILE A 393 -27.26 12.37 8.80
C ILE A 393 -26.77 12.30 10.24
N VAL A 394 -25.61 12.91 10.51
CA VAL A 394 -24.88 12.78 11.78
C VAL A 394 -24.25 14.11 12.19
N ARG A 395 -23.73 14.16 13.43
CA ARG A 395 -22.95 15.31 13.91
C ARG A 395 -21.52 15.23 13.36
N VAL A 396 -21.05 16.30 12.73
CA VAL A 396 -19.71 16.41 12.16
C VAL A 396 -18.97 17.54 12.86
N MET A 397 -17.81 17.24 13.43
CA MET A 397 -16.98 18.22 14.11
C MET A 397 -16.52 19.28 13.11
N VAL A 398 -16.77 20.55 13.45
CA VAL A 398 -16.31 21.70 12.67
C VAL A 398 -14.95 22.15 13.17
N ARG A 399 -14.82 22.34 14.50
CA ARG A 399 -13.61 22.82 15.16
C ARG A 399 -13.63 22.52 16.66
N ALA A 400 -12.48 22.71 17.30
CA ALA A 400 -12.39 22.85 18.75
C ALA A 400 -12.38 24.34 19.11
N THR A 401 -13.12 24.74 20.14
CA THR A 401 -13.12 26.11 20.67
C THR A 401 -11.83 26.41 21.43
N SER A 402 -11.65 27.66 21.88
CA SER A 402 -10.53 28.05 22.75
C SER A 402 -10.51 27.33 24.09
N SER A 403 -11.64 26.75 24.53
CA SER A 403 -11.75 25.92 25.74
C SER A 403 -11.59 24.42 25.46
N TYR A 404 -11.13 24.05 24.25
CA TYR A 404 -10.99 22.66 23.79
C TYR A 404 -12.30 21.87 23.71
N GLU A 405 -13.44 22.56 23.64
CA GLU A 405 -14.73 21.93 23.39
C GLU A 405 -14.90 21.68 21.89
N ALA A 406 -15.29 20.46 21.50
CA ALA A 406 -15.64 20.18 20.11
C ALA A 406 -17.05 20.71 19.82
N VAL A 407 -17.17 21.50 18.75
CA VAL A 407 -18.46 22.01 18.26
C VAL A 407 -18.78 21.41 16.89
N TYR A 408 -20.05 21.09 16.69
CA TYR A 408 -20.51 20.23 15.59
C TYR A 408 -21.51 20.94 14.69
N ASP A 409 -21.53 20.55 13.42
CA ASP A 409 -22.66 20.74 12.53
C ASP A 409 -23.45 19.42 12.39
N VAL A 410 -24.66 19.48 11.83
CA VAL A 410 -25.44 18.31 11.42
C VAL A 410 -25.44 18.28 9.91
N ALA A 411 -24.83 17.26 9.32
CA ALA A 411 -24.60 17.18 7.88
C ALA A 411 -25.03 15.84 7.30
N ALA A 412 -25.39 15.84 6.01
CA ALA A 412 -25.51 14.63 5.22
C ALA A 412 -24.11 14.08 4.89
N VAL A 413 -23.92 12.79 5.10
CA VAL A 413 -22.68 12.09 4.81
C VAL A 413 -22.99 10.93 3.88
N LEU A 414 -22.50 11.01 2.65
CA LEU A 414 -22.56 9.91 1.70
C LEU A 414 -21.52 8.86 2.09
N VAL A 415 -21.98 7.66 2.42
CA VAL A 415 -21.13 6.50 2.58
C VAL A 415 -20.98 5.82 1.22
N THR A 416 -19.75 5.76 0.70
CA THR A 416 -19.47 5.21 -0.64
C THR A 416 -19.45 3.68 -0.64
N ARG A 417 -19.32 3.08 -1.83
CA ARG A 417 -19.10 1.63 -1.99
C ARG A 417 -17.84 1.11 -1.30
N GLN A 418 -16.85 1.98 -1.12
CA GLN A 418 -15.63 1.70 -0.37
C GLN A 418 -15.80 1.95 1.14
N ALA A 419 -17.00 2.31 1.61
CA ALA A 419 -17.30 2.73 2.98
C ALA A 419 -16.57 4.01 3.42
N ASP A 420 -16.22 4.88 2.47
CA ASP A 420 -15.70 6.22 2.75
C ASP A 420 -16.84 7.16 3.14
N ARG A 421 -16.60 8.07 4.09
CA ARG A 421 -17.57 9.07 4.52
C ARG A 421 -17.31 10.39 3.83
N ILE A 422 -18.15 10.74 2.87
CA ILE A 422 -18.05 11.97 2.08
C ILE A 422 -19.09 12.96 2.61
N ILE A 423 -18.63 14.01 3.27
CA ILE A 423 -19.48 14.98 3.97
C ILE A 423 -19.93 16.02 2.96
N LEU A 424 -21.23 16.08 2.72
CA LEU A 424 -21.86 16.98 1.76
C LEU A 424 -22.21 18.30 2.45
N SER A 425 -21.20 19.14 2.66
CA SER A 425 -21.33 20.40 3.41
C SER A 425 -21.65 21.57 2.48
N ASP A 426 -22.58 22.43 2.89
CA ASP A 426 -22.84 23.71 2.22
C ASP A 426 -21.75 24.78 2.49
N GLY A 427 -20.82 24.49 3.41
CA GLY A 427 -19.72 25.36 3.83
C GLY A 427 -20.08 26.40 4.89
N LEU A 428 -21.35 26.56 5.28
CA LEU A 428 -21.80 27.63 6.17
C LEU A 428 -21.35 27.42 7.63
N ALA A 429 -21.20 26.16 8.04
CA ALA A 429 -20.76 25.81 9.40
C ALA A 429 -19.36 26.35 9.75
N ALA A 430 -18.48 26.54 8.75
CA ALA A 430 -17.14 27.07 8.96
C ALA A 430 -17.17 28.52 9.51
N THR A 431 -18.20 29.29 9.15
CA THR A 431 -18.38 30.69 9.55
C THR A 431 -19.40 30.91 10.67
N ALA A 432 -20.15 29.86 11.05
CA ALA A 432 -21.12 29.92 12.15
C ALA A 432 -20.41 30.21 13.48
N THR A 433 -21.09 30.85 14.42
CA THR A 433 -20.57 31.10 15.78
C THR A 433 -20.53 29.81 16.61
N ASP A 434 -19.67 29.76 17.63
CA ASP A 434 -19.60 28.60 18.54
C ASP A 434 -20.94 28.35 19.26
N GLU A 435 -21.68 29.42 19.58
CA GLU A 435 -23.00 29.34 20.21
C GLU A 435 -24.06 28.72 19.28
N GLU A 436 -24.02 29.04 17.98
CA GLU A 436 -24.91 28.41 17.00
C GLU A 436 -24.58 26.93 16.81
N LEU A 437 -23.30 26.57 16.77
CA LEU A 437 -22.88 25.17 16.62
C LEU A 437 -23.20 24.34 17.86
N ARG A 438 -23.05 24.90 19.07
CA ARG A 438 -23.36 24.21 20.33
C ARG A 438 -24.82 23.76 20.40
N LYS A 439 -25.74 24.51 19.80
CA LYS A 439 -27.16 24.13 19.71
C LYS A 439 -27.38 22.81 18.97
N ASN A 440 -26.46 22.38 18.10
CA ASN A 440 -26.60 21.11 17.39
C ASN A 440 -26.45 19.89 18.31
N GLU A 441 -25.96 20.06 19.54
CA GLU A 441 -25.97 19.00 20.55
C GLU A 441 -27.38 18.69 21.05
N ASP A 442 -28.30 19.65 21.02
CA ASP A 442 -29.69 19.43 21.38
C ASP A 442 -30.40 18.53 20.36
N ASP A 443 -31.06 17.48 20.85
CA ASP A 443 -31.70 16.48 20.00
C ASP A 443 -32.90 17.03 19.22
N ALA A 444 -33.61 18.03 19.73
CA ALA A 444 -34.71 18.65 19.00
C ALA A 444 -34.19 19.53 17.85
N VAL A 445 -33.08 20.25 18.07
CA VAL A 445 -32.38 20.99 17.01
C VAL A 445 -31.83 20.03 15.96
N PHE A 446 -31.19 18.93 16.38
CA PHE A 446 -30.70 17.88 15.49
C PHE A 446 -31.82 17.34 14.60
N MET A 447 -32.97 16.96 15.19
CA MET A 447 -34.08 16.38 14.43
C MET A 447 -34.68 17.35 13.41
N LYS A 448 -34.81 18.64 13.74
CA LYS A 448 -35.24 19.66 12.77
C LYS A 448 -34.30 19.75 11.57
N LYS A 449 -32.98 19.64 11.80
CA LYS A 449 -32.01 19.60 10.70
C LYS A 449 -32.11 18.30 9.91
N VAL A 450 -32.31 17.16 10.56
CA VAL A 450 -32.53 15.86 9.88
C VAL A 450 -33.70 15.94 8.91
N GLU A 451 -34.86 16.45 9.33
CA GLU A 451 -36.06 16.59 8.49
C GLU A 451 -35.79 17.44 7.24
N LYS A 452 -35.08 18.57 7.41
CA LYS A 452 -34.73 19.45 6.29
C LYS A 452 -33.75 18.78 5.32
N ILE A 453 -32.67 18.21 5.86
CA ILE A 453 -31.60 17.59 5.07
C ILE A 453 -32.13 16.36 4.31
N SER A 454 -32.94 15.52 4.97
CA SER A 454 -33.47 14.32 4.33
C SER A 454 -34.43 14.63 3.19
N ALA A 455 -35.31 15.63 3.36
CA ALA A 455 -36.20 16.09 2.28
C ALA A 455 -35.41 16.60 1.07
N GLU A 456 -34.34 17.38 1.31
CA GLU A 456 -33.46 17.88 0.26
C GLU A 456 -32.69 16.76 -0.45
N LYS A 457 -32.07 15.84 0.30
CA LYS A 457 -31.28 14.75 -0.29
C LYS A 457 -32.14 13.68 -0.95
N SER A 458 -33.35 13.43 -0.45
CA SER A 458 -34.32 12.54 -1.11
C SER A 458 -34.66 13.01 -2.53
N GLN A 459 -34.87 14.32 -2.71
CA GLN A 459 -35.13 14.91 -4.03
C GLN A 459 -33.93 14.83 -4.97
N LEU A 460 -32.71 14.92 -4.42
CA LEU A 460 -31.47 14.88 -5.19
C LEU A 460 -31.07 13.45 -5.63
N PHE A 461 -31.07 12.50 -4.71
CA PHE A 461 -30.61 11.12 -4.90
C PHE A 461 -31.78 10.15 -5.19
N SER A 462 -32.71 10.61 -6.04
CA SER A 462 -33.82 9.86 -6.64
C SER A 462 -34.83 9.16 -5.72
N SER A 463 -34.96 9.50 -4.43
CA SER A 463 -35.76 8.74 -3.44
C SER A 463 -35.42 7.24 -3.29
N ASP A 464 -34.40 6.77 -4.04
CA ASP A 464 -34.05 5.35 -4.13
C ASP A 464 -32.88 4.97 -3.22
N ILE A 465 -32.01 5.92 -2.87
CA ILE A 465 -30.91 5.69 -1.93
C ILE A 465 -31.44 5.56 -0.50
N GLU A 466 -30.79 4.75 0.34
CA GLU A 466 -31.10 4.74 1.76
C GLU A 466 -30.68 6.05 2.42
N ILE A 467 -31.55 6.62 3.25
CA ILE A 467 -31.26 7.76 4.13
C ILE A 467 -31.62 7.36 5.55
N GLY A 468 -30.65 7.53 6.45
CA GLY A 468 -30.83 7.35 7.88
C GLY A 468 -30.18 8.47 8.68
N TYR A 469 -30.40 8.47 9.99
CA TYR A 469 -29.70 9.34 10.93
C TYR A 469 -29.22 8.56 12.15
N ASN A 470 -28.22 9.13 12.84
CA ASN A 470 -27.78 8.64 14.13
C ASN A 470 -27.48 9.80 15.08
N LYS A 471 -28.23 9.85 16.19
CA LYS A 471 -28.11 10.92 17.20
C LYS A 471 -26.87 10.80 18.08
N ARG A 472 -26.19 9.66 18.10
CA ARG A 472 -25.00 9.43 18.94
C ARG A 472 -23.71 9.55 18.15
N THR A 473 -23.76 9.29 16.85
CA THR A 473 -22.57 9.31 15.98
C THR A 473 -22.04 10.74 15.85
N ARG A 474 -20.75 10.87 16.18
CA ARG A 474 -19.95 12.08 15.99
C ARG A 474 -18.77 11.76 15.11
N LEU A 475 -18.65 12.44 13.97
CA LEU A 475 -17.53 12.30 13.05
C LEU A 475 -16.55 13.44 13.27
N ASN A 476 -15.25 13.13 13.26
CA ASN A 476 -14.20 14.13 13.23
C ASN A 476 -13.41 13.98 11.92
N PRO A 477 -13.59 14.89 10.94
CA PRO A 477 -12.92 14.81 9.65
C PRO A 477 -11.39 14.91 9.72
N ASN A 478 -10.84 15.34 10.86
CA ASN A 478 -9.40 15.39 11.08
C ASN A 478 -8.81 14.04 11.50
N LEU A 479 -9.66 13.07 11.86
CA LEU A 479 -9.22 11.71 12.15
C LEU A 479 -9.15 10.89 10.86
N ARG A 480 -8.20 9.96 10.81
CA ARG A 480 -8.03 9.03 9.67
C ARG A 480 -9.01 7.84 9.72
N SER A 481 -9.61 7.55 10.88
CA SER A 481 -10.54 6.44 11.05
C SER A 481 -11.78 6.88 11.85
N PRO A 482 -13.01 6.73 11.30
CA PRO A 482 -13.29 6.33 9.92
C PRO A 482 -12.81 7.39 8.92
N LEU A 483 -12.49 6.98 7.69
CA LEU A 483 -12.07 7.91 6.63
C LEU A 483 -13.21 8.87 6.32
N CYS A 484 -12.97 10.15 6.57
CA CYS A 484 -13.92 11.23 6.35
C CYS A 484 -13.30 12.29 5.44
N ILE A 485 -14.02 12.71 4.40
CA ILE A 485 -13.61 13.81 3.51
C ILE A 485 -14.72 14.86 3.47
N ASN A 486 -14.36 16.09 3.83
CA ASN A 486 -15.27 17.22 3.73
C ASN A 486 -15.26 17.82 2.32
N LEU A 487 -16.42 17.85 1.66
CA LEU A 487 -16.65 18.56 0.41
C LEU A 487 -17.36 19.89 0.72
N ALA A 488 -16.58 20.87 1.15
CA ALA A 488 -17.09 22.19 1.50
C ALA A 488 -17.67 22.91 0.29
N GLY A 489 -18.89 23.44 0.44
CA GLY A 489 -19.59 24.17 -0.61
C GLY A 489 -20.29 23.29 -1.64
N PHE A 490 -20.52 22.00 -1.34
CA PHE A 490 -21.28 21.11 -2.21
C PHE A 490 -22.65 21.70 -2.56
N LYS A 491 -22.91 21.90 -3.86
CA LYS A 491 -24.15 22.43 -4.42
C LYS A 491 -24.54 21.68 -5.68
N GLU A 492 -25.72 21.06 -5.64
CA GLU A 492 -26.20 20.09 -6.62
C GLU A 492 -26.30 20.61 -8.05
N LYS A 493 -26.70 21.88 -8.18
CA LYS A 493 -27.14 22.47 -9.46
C LYS A 493 -26.00 22.95 -10.36
N ASN A 494 -24.77 22.97 -9.85
CA ASN A 494 -23.63 23.59 -10.56
C ASN A 494 -22.71 22.58 -11.25
N PHE A 495 -23.12 21.32 -11.31
CA PHE A 495 -22.32 20.24 -11.86
C PHE A 495 -22.47 20.10 -13.38
N TYR A 496 -21.40 19.61 -13.99
CA TYR A 496 -21.34 19.17 -15.39
C TYR A 496 -20.82 17.74 -15.43
N LYS A 497 -21.02 17.07 -16.54
CA LYS A 497 -20.46 15.73 -16.79
C LYS A 497 -19.47 15.75 -17.95
N PHE A 498 -18.43 14.93 -17.84
CA PHE A 498 -17.37 14.76 -18.84
C PHE A 498 -16.92 13.30 -18.88
N TYR A 499 -17.02 12.67 -20.06
CA TYR A 499 -16.52 11.32 -20.30
C TYR A 499 -15.10 11.37 -20.86
N TYR A 500 -14.20 10.57 -20.29
CA TYR A 500 -12.82 10.46 -20.74
C TYR A 500 -12.55 9.08 -21.34
N GLU A 501 -12.62 9.01 -22.67
CA GLU A 501 -12.56 7.77 -23.45
C GLU A 501 -11.31 6.92 -23.19
N LYS A 502 -10.15 7.54 -22.97
CA LYS A 502 -8.89 6.79 -22.80
C LYS A 502 -8.89 5.84 -21.61
N THR A 503 -9.61 6.18 -20.54
CA THR A 503 -9.69 5.37 -19.32
C THR A 503 -11.11 4.86 -19.05
N SER A 504 -12.06 5.12 -19.95
CA SER A 504 -13.49 4.84 -19.76
C SER A 504 -14.06 5.39 -18.44
N MET A 505 -13.60 6.58 -18.05
CA MET A 505 -14.00 7.23 -16.81
C MET A 505 -15.02 8.33 -17.07
N GLN A 506 -16.09 8.37 -16.28
CA GLN A 506 -16.97 9.53 -16.22
C GLN A 506 -16.59 10.41 -15.03
N TYR A 507 -16.55 11.72 -15.25
CA TYR A 507 -16.35 12.73 -14.22
C TYR A 507 -17.59 13.63 -14.11
N ILE A 508 -18.05 13.86 -12.88
CA ILE A 508 -19.15 14.76 -12.53
C ILE A 508 -18.56 15.88 -11.68
N TYR A 509 -18.45 17.10 -12.20
CA TYR A 509 -17.64 18.15 -11.57
C TYR A 509 -18.32 19.51 -11.51
N ASP A 510 -18.03 20.27 -10.45
CA ASP A 510 -18.46 21.66 -10.25
C ASP A 510 -17.24 22.59 -10.43
N PRO A 511 -17.22 23.42 -11.49
CA PRO A 511 -16.13 24.37 -11.74
C PRO A 511 -15.90 25.41 -10.65
N SER A 512 -16.93 25.75 -9.88
CA SER A 512 -16.88 26.79 -8.86
C SER A 512 -16.26 26.31 -7.55
N THR A 513 -16.68 25.14 -7.08
CA THR A 513 -16.24 24.56 -5.80
C THR A 513 -15.06 23.61 -5.97
N ARG A 514 -14.73 23.24 -7.22
CA ARG A 514 -13.69 22.27 -7.57
C ARG A 514 -13.93 20.87 -6.98
N ILE A 515 -15.20 20.53 -6.75
CA ILE A 515 -15.61 19.18 -6.36
C ILE A 515 -15.77 18.33 -7.63
N CYS A 516 -15.35 17.08 -7.58
CA CYS A 516 -15.53 16.13 -8.67
C CYS A 516 -15.84 14.74 -8.11
N PHE A 517 -16.85 14.06 -8.66
CA PHE A 517 -17.03 12.62 -8.51
C PHE A 517 -16.54 11.92 -9.78
N SER A 518 -16.12 10.68 -9.63
CA SER A 518 -15.64 9.85 -10.73
C SER A 518 -16.20 8.43 -10.58
N TYR A 519 -16.54 7.81 -11.69
CA TYR A 519 -16.88 6.40 -11.74
C TYR A 519 -16.44 5.79 -13.07
N PHE A 520 -16.09 4.50 -13.01
CA PHE A 520 -15.72 3.72 -14.18
C PHE A 520 -16.98 3.29 -14.94
N VAL A 521 -16.95 3.46 -16.26
CA VAL A 521 -18.00 2.99 -17.18
C VAL A 521 -17.45 1.72 -17.83
N ASP A 522 -17.88 0.55 -17.34
CA ASP A 522 -17.42 -0.73 -17.89
C ASP A 522 -18.15 -1.04 -19.20
N ASP A 523 -17.49 -1.79 -20.08
CA ASP A 523 -18.05 -2.24 -21.37
C ASP A 523 -19.22 -3.22 -21.10
N GLY A 524 -20.42 -2.68 -20.86
CA GLY A 524 -21.64 -3.43 -20.58
C GLY A 524 -22.19 -3.31 -19.15
N ASP A 525 -21.61 -2.48 -18.28
CA ASP A 525 -22.14 -2.21 -16.93
C ASP A 525 -22.00 -0.71 -16.58
N ASP A 526 -23.13 0.00 -16.60
CA ASP A 526 -23.25 1.40 -16.19
C ASP A 526 -24.05 1.55 -14.88
N GLU A 527 -24.25 0.45 -14.14
CA GLU A 527 -25.13 0.37 -12.98
C GLU A 527 -24.61 1.14 -11.76
N VAL A 528 -23.37 1.68 -11.78
CA VAL A 528 -22.82 2.45 -10.65
C VAL A 528 -23.77 3.60 -10.28
N LEU A 529 -24.33 4.30 -11.27
CA LEU A 529 -25.28 5.38 -10.99
C LEU A 529 -26.55 4.88 -10.31
N ASP A 530 -27.04 3.70 -10.68
CA ASP A 530 -28.23 3.09 -10.08
C ASP A 530 -27.94 2.55 -8.69
N ILE A 531 -26.75 1.98 -8.47
CA ILE A 531 -26.30 1.53 -7.15
C ILE A 531 -26.33 2.71 -6.17
N TYR A 532 -25.96 3.90 -6.62
CA TYR A 532 -26.01 5.14 -5.85
C TYR A 532 -27.37 5.85 -5.85
N GLY A 533 -28.35 5.44 -6.66
CA GLY A 533 -29.61 6.19 -6.81
C GLY A 533 -29.40 7.61 -7.36
N ILE A 534 -28.46 7.80 -8.28
CA ILE A 534 -28.11 9.13 -8.83
C ILE A 534 -28.29 9.24 -10.34
N ARG A 535 -28.73 8.17 -11.03
CA ARG A 535 -28.86 8.18 -12.49
C ARG A 535 -29.63 9.39 -13.01
N ASN A 536 -30.84 9.61 -12.48
CA ASN A 536 -31.68 10.74 -12.88
C ASN A 536 -30.99 12.11 -12.70
N TRP A 537 -30.29 12.30 -11.59
CA TRP A 537 -29.53 13.54 -11.36
C TRP A 537 -28.41 13.68 -12.39
N VAL A 538 -27.55 12.67 -12.54
CA VAL A 538 -26.39 12.72 -13.43
C VAL A 538 -26.78 12.86 -14.90
N GLU A 539 -27.84 12.17 -15.34
CA GLU A 539 -28.34 12.27 -16.71
C GLU A 539 -28.91 13.65 -17.02
N SER A 540 -29.50 14.33 -16.02
CA SER A 540 -30.00 15.71 -16.15
C SER A 540 -28.89 16.76 -16.27
N LEU A 541 -27.64 16.43 -15.92
CA LEU A 541 -26.53 17.37 -15.98
C LEU A 541 -26.07 17.62 -17.42
N PRO A 542 -25.70 18.87 -17.76
CA PRO A 542 -25.16 19.20 -19.08
C PRO A 542 -23.75 18.62 -19.27
N ASP A 543 -23.47 18.15 -20.48
CA ASP A 543 -22.12 17.79 -20.91
C ASP A 543 -21.24 19.05 -21.06
N LYS A 544 -20.03 19.00 -20.51
CA LYS A 544 -19.04 20.06 -20.69
C LYS A 544 -17.63 19.51 -20.66
N ASN A 545 -16.94 19.67 -21.77
CA ASN A 545 -15.54 19.27 -21.89
C ASN A 545 -14.64 20.06 -20.94
N ILE A 546 -13.68 19.35 -20.36
CA ILE A 546 -12.61 19.89 -19.54
C ILE A 546 -11.36 19.05 -19.80
N SER A 547 -10.17 19.65 -19.69
CA SER A 547 -8.96 18.83 -19.78
C SER A 547 -8.84 17.94 -18.54
N ILE A 548 -8.49 16.67 -18.73
CA ILE A 548 -8.21 15.75 -17.62
C ILE A 548 -7.07 16.26 -16.73
N ALA A 549 -6.15 17.04 -17.31
CA ALA A 549 -5.10 17.72 -16.57
C ALA A 549 -5.64 18.76 -15.58
N SER A 550 -6.64 19.54 -15.97
CA SER A 550 -7.30 20.52 -15.10
C SER A 550 -8.05 19.83 -13.96
N LEU A 551 -8.76 18.73 -14.23
CA LEU A 551 -9.43 17.93 -13.20
C LEU A 551 -8.40 17.42 -12.17
N ALA A 552 -7.39 16.67 -12.64
CA ALA A 552 -6.40 16.05 -11.77
C ALA A 552 -5.56 17.04 -10.93
N ASN A 553 -5.35 18.26 -11.43
CA ASN A 553 -4.50 19.25 -10.75
C ASN A 553 -5.27 20.23 -9.86
N SER A 554 -6.58 20.38 -10.05
CA SER A 554 -7.31 21.49 -9.42
C SER A 554 -8.62 21.08 -8.76
N TYR A 555 -9.03 19.81 -8.85
CA TYR A 555 -10.28 19.31 -8.27
C TYR A 555 -10.03 18.28 -7.17
N ASN A 556 -10.93 18.26 -6.19
CA ASN A 556 -11.05 17.17 -5.23
C ASN A 556 -11.88 16.07 -5.89
N ILE A 557 -11.20 15.09 -6.49
CA ILE A 557 -11.85 13.95 -7.15
C ILE A 557 -12.17 12.87 -6.11
N ILE A 558 -13.42 12.41 -6.08
CA ILE A 558 -13.91 11.33 -5.23
C ILE A 558 -14.36 10.17 -6.12
N GLY A 559 -13.82 8.98 -5.90
CA GLY A 559 -14.25 7.76 -6.57
C GLY A 559 -15.50 7.18 -5.92
N LEU A 560 -16.52 6.90 -6.74
CA LEU A 560 -17.79 6.27 -6.36
C LEU A 560 -17.72 4.75 -6.46
#